data_AF-D8PWZ1-F1
#
_entry.id   AF-D8PWZ1-F1
#
_cell.length_a   1.000
_cell.length_b   1.000
_cell.length_c   1.000
_cell.angle_alpha   90.00
_cell.angle_beta   90.00
_cell.angle_gamma   90.00
#
_symmetry.space_group_name_H-M   'P 1'
#
loop_
_entity.id
_entity.type
_entity.pdbx_description
1 polymer ?
#
loop_
_entity_poly.entity_id
_entity_poly.type
_entity_poly.pdbx_seq_one_letter_code
_entity_poly.pdbx_strand_id
1 'polypeptide(L)'
;MFTSTIADVACLNSSGRVDLKYFQDIFHDRPGYEMTVFLYGQLLYLRENNEALLRRLARMEERMASLDHNVTSRSADELTKDQEAAIRCVAKRKLFQPFRVNFEHADEVKAELHAHPEEYDLTGLLKSPRGRRLVEEYANDQSGYARSRLRDADLTAEFGKRRLGFTEMCQLIKKRLDLPKLDANTGLTVLLHRDFVRQHRDLLYERHMMNKGPATSNLDDDEEDQESAEAAPPRKRKRGLQRPENGQDFFSLMTSYMRATAGMNSFKNSFA
;
A
#
# COMPACT_ATOMS: atom_id res chain seq x y z
N MET A 1 -44.09 -22.86 -45.04
CA MET A 1 -42.64 -22.86 -45.31
C MET A 1 -42.05 -21.46 -45.40
N PHE A 2 -42.71 -20.48 -46.02
CA PHE A 2 -42.14 -19.12 -46.14
C PHE A 2 -41.95 -18.39 -44.78
N THR A 3 -42.96 -18.39 -43.91
CA THR A 3 -42.93 -17.74 -42.59
C THR A 3 -41.90 -18.30 -41.64
N SER A 4 -41.66 -19.62 -41.66
CA SER A 4 -40.57 -20.23 -40.88
C SER A 4 -39.21 -19.74 -41.36
N THR A 5 -39.02 -19.63 -42.68
CA THR A 5 -37.77 -19.08 -43.26
C THR A 5 -37.57 -17.62 -42.84
N ILE A 6 -38.62 -16.80 -42.85
CA ILE A 6 -38.52 -15.41 -42.38
C ILE A 6 -38.20 -15.34 -40.89
N ALA A 7 -38.81 -16.19 -40.06
CA ALA A 7 -38.51 -16.24 -38.63
C ALA A 7 -37.04 -16.63 -38.35
N ASP A 8 -36.50 -17.56 -39.14
CA ASP A 8 -35.11 -18.00 -39.03
C ASP A 8 -34.14 -16.92 -39.53
N VAL A 9 -34.42 -16.28 -40.67
CA VAL A 9 -33.60 -15.19 -41.24
C VAL A 9 -33.60 -13.96 -40.33
N ALA A 10 -34.74 -13.62 -39.73
CA ALA A 10 -34.87 -12.54 -38.78
C ALA A 10 -34.42 -12.93 -37.35
N CYS A 11 -33.90 -14.15 -37.16
CA CYS A 11 -33.41 -14.65 -35.86
C CYS A 11 -34.40 -14.47 -34.71
N LEU A 12 -35.70 -14.59 -34.97
CA LEU A 12 -36.74 -14.31 -33.97
C LEU A 12 -36.71 -15.35 -32.85
N ASN A 13 -36.90 -14.86 -31.62
CA ASN A 13 -37.07 -15.73 -30.46
C ASN A 13 -38.44 -16.43 -30.49
N SER A 14 -38.72 -17.28 -29.48
CA SER A 14 -39.96 -18.06 -29.43
C SER A 14 -41.22 -17.18 -29.42
N SER A 15 -41.20 -16.00 -28.81
CA SER A 15 -42.33 -15.06 -28.81
C SER A 15 -42.53 -14.44 -30.19
N GLY A 16 -41.48 -13.91 -30.83
CA GLY A 16 -41.58 -13.34 -32.17
C GLY A 16 -42.02 -14.37 -33.21
N ARG A 17 -41.65 -15.64 -33.05
CA ARG A 17 -42.15 -16.75 -33.87
C ARG A 17 -43.65 -16.99 -33.72
N VAL A 18 -44.18 -16.86 -32.51
CA VAL A 18 -45.62 -16.99 -32.24
C VAL A 18 -46.39 -15.81 -32.84
N ASP A 19 -45.87 -14.59 -32.67
CA ASP A 19 -46.48 -13.36 -33.21
C ASP A 19 -46.50 -13.38 -34.75
N LEU A 20 -45.41 -13.82 -35.38
CA LEU A 20 -45.32 -13.96 -36.83
C LEU A 20 -46.27 -15.05 -37.37
N LYS A 21 -46.47 -16.13 -36.60
CA LYS A 21 -47.43 -17.19 -36.95
C LYS A 21 -48.88 -16.70 -36.82
N TYR A 22 -49.18 -15.93 -35.79
CA TYR A 22 -50.49 -15.30 -35.63
C TYR A 22 -50.79 -14.30 -36.77
N PHE A 23 -49.78 -13.52 -37.17
CA PHE A 23 -49.87 -12.63 -38.31
C PHE A 23 -50.12 -13.40 -39.62
N GLN A 24 -49.48 -14.55 -39.79
CA GLN A 24 -49.75 -15.45 -40.90
C GLN A 24 -51.22 -15.89 -40.94
N ASP A 25 -51.76 -16.36 -39.82
CA ASP A 25 -53.11 -16.91 -39.76
C ASP A 25 -54.18 -15.88 -40.19
N ILE A 26 -53.92 -14.59 -39.99
CA ILE A 26 -54.84 -13.49 -40.35
C ILE A 26 -54.69 -13.03 -41.81
N PHE A 27 -53.47 -13.04 -42.36
CA PHE A 27 -53.16 -12.34 -43.61
C PHE A 27 -52.77 -13.25 -44.77
N HIS A 28 -52.72 -14.57 -44.60
CA HIS A 28 -52.22 -15.50 -45.63
C HIS A 28 -52.94 -15.42 -46.98
N ASP A 29 -54.26 -15.17 -46.97
CA ASP A 29 -55.08 -15.09 -48.19
C ASP A 29 -55.01 -13.72 -48.88
N ARG A 30 -54.24 -12.76 -48.35
CA ARG A 30 -54.17 -11.41 -48.93
C ARG A 30 -53.09 -11.31 -50.01
N PRO A 31 -53.36 -10.57 -51.10
CA PRO A 31 -52.34 -10.29 -52.11
C PRO A 31 -51.16 -9.53 -51.48
N GLY A 32 -49.93 -9.91 -51.83
CA GLY A 32 -48.71 -9.30 -51.29
C GLY A 32 -48.30 -9.80 -49.90
N TYR A 33 -48.92 -10.86 -49.40
CA TYR A 33 -48.62 -11.51 -48.12
C TYR A 33 -47.14 -11.74 -47.83
N GLU A 34 -46.37 -12.21 -48.82
CA GLU A 34 -44.95 -12.54 -48.63
C GLU A 34 -44.12 -11.30 -48.25
N MET A 35 -44.42 -10.16 -48.88
CA MET A 35 -43.75 -8.89 -48.59
C MET A 35 -44.17 -8.35 -47.22
N THR A 36 -45.46 -8.46 -46.85
CA THR A 36 -45.95 -7.96 -45.56
C THR A 36 -45.43 -8.80 -44.39
N VAL A 37 -45.35 -10.12 -44.55
CA VAL A 37 -44.71 -11.02 -43.57
C VAL A 37 -43.23 -10.73 -43.40
N PHE A 38 -42.50 -10.49 -44.50
CA PHE A 38 -41.09 -10.13 -44.43
C PHE A 38 -40.87 -8.85 -43.62
N LEU A 39 -41.63 -7.80 -43.93
CA LEU A 39 -41.57 -6.52 -43.21
C LEU A 39 -41.97 -6.68 -41.74
N TYR A 40 -43.02 -7.45 -41.45
CA TYR A 40 -43.45 -7.70 -40.08
C TYR A 40 -42.40 -8.50 -39.28
N GLY A 41 -41.74 -9.49 -39.90
CA GLY A 41 -40.63 -10.21 -39.31
C GLY A 41 -39.44 -9.30 -38.97
N GLN A 42 -39.10 -8.35 -39.84
CA GLN A 42 -38.07 -7.35 -39.55
C GLN A 42 -38.45 -6.41 -38.40
N LEU A 43 -39.72 -6.00 -38.31
CA LEU A 43 -40.22 -5.19 -37.20
C LEU A 43 -40.14 -5.92 -35.85
N LEU A 44 -40.49 -7.21 -35.82
CA LEU A 44 -40.36 -8.04 -34.63
C LEU A 44 -38.89 -8.17 -34.19
N TYR A 45 -37.97 -8.38 -35.14
CA TYR A 45 -36.53 -8.42 -34.84
C TYR A 45 -36.01 -7.11 -34.24
N LEU A 46 -36.39 -5.96 -34.82
CA LEU A 46 -36.01 -4.66 -34.29
C LEU A 46 -36.56 -4.43 -32.87
N ARG A 47 -37.80 -4.84 -32.62
CA ARG A 47 -38.41 -4.76 -31.29
C ARG A 47 -37.65 -5.61 -30.27
N GLU A 48 -37.39 -6.88 -30.58
CA GLU A 48 -36.67 -7.80 -29.69
C GLU A 48 -35.26 -7.29 -29.36
N ASN A 49 -34.55 -6.77 -30.36
CA ASN A 49 -33.23 -6.17 -30.16
C ASN A 49 -33.27 -4.92 -29.30
N ASN A 50 -34.27 -4.05 -29.49
CA ASN A 50 -34.43 -2.86 -28.67
C ASN A 50 -34.71 -3.22 -27.21
N GLU A 51 -35.60 -4.19 -26.96
CA GLU A 51 -35.86 -4.72 -25.61
C GLU A 51 -34.61 -5.37 -24.98
N ALA A 52 -33.77 -6.04 -25.77
CA ALA A 52 -32.50 -6.59 -25.31
C ALA A 52 -31.47 -5.50 -24.96
N LEU A 53 -31.39 -4.44 -25.77
CA LEU A 53 -30.54 -3.28 -25.53
C LEU A 53 -30.97 -2.52 -24.27
N LEU A 54 -32.27 -2.30 -24.08
CA LEU A 54 -32.82 -1.68 -22.86
C LEU A 54 -32.47 -2.49 -21.60
N ARG A 55 -32.62 -3.83 -21.66
CA ARG A 55 -32.19 -4.72 -20.55
C ARG A 55 -30.69 -4.63 -20.28
N ARG A 56 -29.87 -4.48 -21.32
CA ARG A 56 -28.41 -4.33 -21.17
C ARG A 56 -28.04 -2.98 -20.58
N LEU A 57 -28.73 -1.91 -20.97
CA LEU A 57 -28.56 -0.57 -20.40
C LEU A 57 -28.93 -0.57 -18.92
N ALA A 58 -30.09 -1.12 -18.53
CA ALA A 58 -30.49 -1.21 -17.13
C ALA A 58 -29.45 -1.96 -16.27
N ARG A 59 -28.87 -3.05 -16.78
CA ARG A 59 -27.77 -3.77 -16.09
C ARG A 59 -26.48 -2.95 -16.01
N MET A 60 -26.20 -2.11 -17.00
CA MET A 60 -25.04 -1.22 -16.97
C MET A 60 -25.24 -0.09 -15.96
N GLU A 61 -26.43 0.49 -15.90
CA GLU A 61 -26.81 1.50 -14.89
C GLU A 61 -26.70 0.94 -13.47
N GLU A 62 -27.22 -0.27 -13.23
CA GLU A 62 -27.08 -0.96 -11.92
C GLU A 62 -25.61 -1.18 -11.55
N ARG A 63 -24.79 -1.62 -12.50
CA ARG A 63 -23.33 -1.79 -12.28
C ARG A 63 -22.64 -0.45 -12.03
N MET A 64 -23.00 0.61 -12.74
CA MET A 64 -22.46 1.94 -12.53
C MET A 64 -22.84 2.46 -11.14
N ALA A 65 -24.10 2.34 -10.73
CA ALA A 65 -24.54 2.70 -9.38
C ALA A 65 -23.79 1.92 -8.30
N SER A 66 -23.55 0.62 -8.52
CA SER A 66 -22.74 -0.19 -7.59
C SER A 66 -21.28 0.25 -7.54
N LEU A 67 -20.70 0.66 -8.67
CA LEU A 67 -19.33 1.18 -8.76
C LEU A 67 -19.23 2.55 -8.09
N ASP A 68 -20.16 3.46 -8.33
CA ASP A 68 -20.22 4.77 -7.69
C ASP A 68 -20.35 4.63 -6.18
N HIS A 69 -21.19 3.70 -5.69
CA HIS A 69 -21.26 3.38 -4.26
C HIS A 69 -19.94 2.83 -3.71
N ASN A 70 -19.25 1.97 -4.47
CA ASN A 70 -17.94 1.44 -4.08
C ASN A 70 -16.82 2.50 -4.11
N VAL A 71 -16.86 3.44 -5.04
CA VAL A 71 -15.88 4.54 -5.15
C VAL A 71 -16.12 5.55 -4.04
N THR A 72 -17.35 5.99 -3.84
CA THR A 72 -17.72 6.94 -2.77
C THR A 72 -17.49 6.36 -1.38
N SER A 73 -17.80 5.08 -1.16
CA SER A 73 -17.43 4.40 0.09
C SER A 73 -15.92 4.18 0.22
N ARG A 74 -15.15 4.20 -0.86
CA ARG A 74 -13.68 4.09 -0.80
C ARG A 74 -12.97 5.43 -0.57
N SER A 75 -13.47 6.52 -1.13
CA SER A 75 -12.92 7.87 -0.97
C SER A 75 -13.26 8.51 0.37
N ALA A 76 -14.22 7.95 1.13
CA ALA A 76 -14.62 8.50 2.43
C ALA A 76 -13.62 8.24 3.57
N ASP A 77 -12.73 7.27 3.43
CA ASP A 77 -11.72 6.90 4.42
C ASP A 77 -10.31 7.00 3.80
N GLU A 78 -9.89 8.20 3.40
CA GLU A 78 -8.49 8.49 3.04
C GLU A 78 -7.85 9.32 4.16
N LEU A 79 -6.56 9.07 4.43
CA LEU A 79 -5.80 9.91 5.36
C LEU A 79 -5.50 11.25 4.68
N THR A 80 -5.76 12.34 5.38
CA THR A 80 -5.30 13.66 4.94
C THR A 80 -3.77 13.74 5.03
N LYS A 81 -3.15 14.63 4.26
CA LYS A 81 -1.68 14.84 4.33
C LYS A 81 -1.20 15.19 5.73
N ASP A 82 -2.01 15.90 6.50
CA ASP A 82 -1.70 16.29 7.87
C ASP A 82 -1.78 15.07 8.82
N GLN A 83 -2.79 14.22 8.69
CA GLN A 83 -2.90 12.95 9.42
C GLN A 83 -1.73 12.01 9.09
N GLU A 84 -1.36 11.91 7.81
CA GLU A 84 -0.18 11.16 7.39
C GLU A 84 1.11 11.71 8.01
N ALA A 85 1.28 13.04 8.02
CA ALA A 85 2.42 13.70 8.65
C ALA A 85 2.45 13.45 10.16
N ALA A 86 1.29 13.48 10.83
CA ALA A 86 1.17 13.18 12.25
C ALA A 86 1.59 11.73 12.56
N ILE A 87 1.05 10.74 11.84
CA ILE A 87 1.42 9.33 12.03
C ILE A 87 2.92 9.10 11.79
N ARG A 88 3.50 9.74 10.75
CA ARG A 88 4.95 9.70 10.50
C ARG A 88 5.76 10.29 11.64
N CYS A 89 5.31 11.42 12.19
CA CYS A 89 5.96 12.07 13.32
C CYS A 89 5.95 11.16 14.55
N VAL A 90 4.80 10.56 14.86
CA VAL A 90 4.64 9.62 15.98
C VAL A 90 5.56 8.41 15.82
N ALA A 91 5.60 7.79 14.63
CA ALA A 91 6.51 6.68 14.34
C ALA A 91 7.98 7.03 14.58
N LYS A 92 8.44 8.18 14.05
CA LYS A 92 9.80 8.67 14.27
C LYS A 92 10.07 8.95 15.76
N ARG A 93 9.14 9.61 16.45
CA ARG A 93 9.27 9.98 17.88
C ARG A 93 9.38 8.73 18.76
N LYS A 94 8.53 7.72 18.53
CA LYS A 94 8.57 6.45 19.25
C LYS A 94 9.91 5.74 19.06
N LEU A 95 10.47 5.75 17.85
CA LEU A 95 11.78 5.14 17.55
C LEU A 95 12.92 5.71 18.42
N PHE A 96 12.89 7.02 18.74
CA PHE A 96 13.92 7.70 19.54
C PHE A 96 13.53 7.89 21.02
N GLN A 97 12.60 7.08 21.53
CA GLN A 97 12.25 7.15 22.95
C GLN A 97 13.48 6.88 23.84
N PRO A 98 13.63 7.64 24.94
CA PRO A 98 14.72 7.45 25.87
C PRO A 98 14.77 6.00 26.37
N PHE A 99 15.98 5.43 26.43
CA PHE A 99 16.22 4.08 26.95
C PHE A 99 15.46 2.97 26.22
N ARG A 100 15.06 3.19 24.96
CA ARG A 100 14.41 2.16 24.16
C ARG A 100 15.33 0.95 24.00
N VAL A 101 14.81 -0.19 24.42
CA VAL A 101 15.50 -1.48 24.32
C VAL A 101 14.99 -2.28 23.12
N ASN A 102 13.69 -2.21 22.80
CA ASN A 102 13.09 -2.89 21.65
C ASN A 102 12.84 -1.91 20.51
N PHE A 103 13.24 -2.24 19.29
CA PHE A 103 13.03 -1.39 18.11
C PHE A 103 11.81 -1.79 17.27
N GLU A 104 11.15 -2.91 17.57
CA GLU A 104 9.81 -3.24 17.08
C GLU A 104 8.76 -2.39 17.81
N HIS A 105 8.53 -1.17 17.29
CA HIS A 105 7.75 -0.13 17.97
C HIS A 105 6.38 0.15 17.32
N ALA A 106 5.98 -0.62 16.30
CA ALA A 106 4.74 -0.36 15.56
C ALA A 106 3.50 -0.44 16.46
N ASP A 107 3.47 -1.39 17.40
CA ASP A 107 2.34 -1.52 18.32
C ASP A 107 2.27 -0.39 19.35
N GLU A 108 3.43 0.15 19.75
CA GLU A 108 3.49 1.34 20.61
C GLU A 108 3.01 2.60 19.88
N VAL A 109 3.30 2.71 18.58
CA VAL A 109 2.77 3.78 17.72
C VAL A 109 1.25 3.66 17.61
N LYS A 110 0.74 2.47 17.31
CA LYS A 110 -0.72 2.24 17.26
C LYS A 110 -1.37 2.58 18.60
N ALA A 111 -0.81 2.10 19.71
CA ALA A 111 -1.33 2.37 21.04
C ALA A 111 -1.40 3.88 21.34
N GLU A 112 -0.39 4.65 20.95
CA GLU A 112 -0.37 6.11 21.10
C GLU A 112 -1.43 6.80 20.22
N LEU A 113 -1.55 6.40 18.96
CA LEU A 113 -2.55 6.95 18.04
C LEU A 113 -3.99 6.66 18.51
N HIS A 114 -4.23 5.47 19.09
CA HIS A 114 -5.52 5.08 19.67
C HIS A 114 -5.81 5.76 21.01
N ALA A 115 -4.78 6.04 21.82
CA ALA A 115 -4.93 6.70 23.12
C ALA A 115 -5.19 8.22 22.98
N HIS A 116 -4.63 8.85 21.93
CA HIS A 116 -4.71 10.30 21.71
C HIS A 116 -5.24 10.66 20.31
N PRO A 117 -6.42 10.19 19.91
CA PRO A 117 -6.93 10.39 18.55
C PRO A 117 -7.26 11.86 18.24
N GLU A 118 -7.58 12.66 19.25
CA GLU A 118 -7.85 14.09 19.12
C GLU A 118 -6.58 14.89 18.79
N GLU A 119 -5.43 14.50 19.34
CA GLU A 119 -4.14 15.17 19.09
C GLU A 119 -3.71 15.04 17.62
N TYR A 120 -4.10 13.95 16.97
CA TYR A 120 -3.67 13.60 15.61
C TYR A 120 -4.78 13.74 14.56
N ASP A 121 -5.93 14.33 14.93
CA ASP A 121 -7.11 14.47 14.07
C ASP A 121 -7.61 13.13 13.48
N LEU A 122 -7.54 12.05 14.27
CA LEU A 122 -7.93 10.70 13.86
C LEU A 122 -9.29 10.26 14.43
N THR A 123 -9.97 11.11 15.21
CA THR A 123 -11.21 10.75 15.92
C THR A 123 -12.32 10.23 15.00
N GLY A 124 -12.47 10.82 13.81
CA GLY A 124 -13.43 10.36 12.80
C GLY A 124 -13.06 8.98 12.22
N LEU A 125 -11.79 8.81 11.87
CA LEU A 125 -11.28 7.58 11.24
C LEU A 125 -11.30 6.39 12.20
N LEU A 126 -10.99 6.59 13.48
CA LEU A 126 -10.99 5.49 14.46
C LEU A 126 -12.40 5.05 14.89
N LYS A 127 -13.47 5.79 14.53
CA LYS A 127 -14.84 5.32 14.76
C LYS A 127 -15.23 4.21 13.81
N SER A 128 -14.70 4.19 12.58
CA SER A 128 -15.00 3.16 11.59
C SER A 128 -13.99 2.00 11.65
N PRO A 129 -14.42 0.73 11.52
CA PRO A 129 -13.49 -0.40 11.48
C PRO A 129 -12.48 -0.30 10.32
N ARG A 130 -12.88 0.35 9.23
CA ARG A 130 -12.06 0.55 8.05
C ARG A 130 -11.00 1.64 8.27
N GLY A 131 -11.38 2.79 8.81
CA GLY A 131 -10.45 3.85 9.15
C GLY A 131 -9.42 3.42 10.19
N ARG A 132 -9.81 2.58 11.17
CA ARG A 132 -8.85 1.93 12.08
C ARG A 132 -7.79 1.11 11.33
N ARG A 133 -8.22 0.24 10.41
CA ARG A 133 -7.29 -0.57 9.61
C ARG A 133 -6.34 0.30 8.79
N LEU A 134 -6.85 1.35 8.16
CA LEU A 134 -6.04 2.29 7.39
C LEU A 134 -4.95 2.95 8.25
N VAL A 135 -5.32 3.46 9.42
CA VAL A 135 -4.37 4.07 10.37
C VAL A 135 -3.34 3.04 10.83
N GLU A 136 -3.76 1.82 11.15
CA GLU A 136 -2.86 0.75 11.63
C GLU A 136 -1.90 0.26 10.54
N GLU A 137 -2.37 0.10 9.31
CA GLU A 137 -1.54 -0.25 8.14
C GLU A 137 -0.51 0.84 7.87
N TYR A 138 -0.93 2.11 7.82
CA TYR A 138 -0.01 3.22 7.61
C TYR A 138 1.00 3.35 8.76
N ALA A 139 0.58 3.19 10.01
CA ALA A 139 1.46 3.21 11.17
C ALA A 139 2.52 2.09 11.12
N ASN A 140 2.14 0.88 10.70
CA ASN A 140 3.07 -0.23 10.49
C ASN A 140 4.12 0.11 9.43
N ASP A 141 3.67 0.62 8.29
CA ASP A 141 4.55 0.97 7.17
C ASP A 141 5.53 2.08 7.56
N GLN A 142 5.07 3.14 8.24
CA GLN A 142 5.94 4.23 8.68
C GLN A 142 6.92 3.80 9.77
N SER A 143 6.51 2.92 10.69
CA SER A 143 7.41 2.35 11.71
C SER A 143 8.52 1.51 11.07
N GLY A 144 8.16 0.70 10.06
CA GLY A 144 9.12 -0.09 9.29
C GLY A 144 10.06 0.78 8.45
N TYR A 145 9.52 1.82 7.82
CA TYR A 145 10.30 2.77 7.02
C TYR A 145 11.30 3.55 7.88
N ALA A 146 10.87 4.08 9.03
CA ALA A 146 11.75 4.79 9.96
C ALA A 146 12.91 3.91 10.45
N ARG A 147 12.63 2.65 10.82
CA ARG A 147 13.67 1.66 11.14
C ARG A 147 14.64 1.43 9.98
N SER A 148 14.12 1.20 8.77
CA SER A 148 14.98 0.96 7.61
C SER A 148 15.91 2.16 7.37
N ARG A 149 15.37 3.38 7.41
CA ARG A 149 16.15 4.61 7.23
C ARG A 149 17.20 4.81 8.32
N LEU A 150 16.88 4.49 9.57
CA LEU A 150 17.83 4.55 10.68
C LEU A 150 18.97 3.54 10.48
N ARG A 151 18.64 2.28 10.19
CA ARG A 151 19.64 1.24 9.88
C ARG A 151 20.52 1.65 8.70
N ASP A 152 19.92 2.15 7.63
CA ASP A 152 20.68 2.55 6.45
C ASP A 152 21.63 3.72 6.80
N ALA A 153 21.22 4.65 7.68
CA ALA A 153 22.09 5.70 8.18
C ALA A 153 23.23 5.16 9.06
N ASP A 154 22.94 4.22 9.97
CA ASP A 154 23.93 3.56 10.83
C ASP A 154 25.00 2.81 9.99
N LEU A 155 24.56 2.05 8.99
CA LEU A 155 25.46 1.33 8.08
C LEU A 155 26.23 2.29 7.17
N THR A 156 25.60 3.37 6.68
CA THR A 156 26.29 4.38 5.87
C THR A 156 27.37 5.10 6.69
N ALA A 157 27.11 5.37 7.97
CA ALA A 157 28.06 6.05 8.84
C ALA A 157 29.32 5.21 9.12
N GLU A 158 29.20 3.89 9.21
CA GLU A 158 30.34 3.01 9.52
C GLU A 158 31.01 2.43 8.26
N PHE A 159 30.23 2.03 7.24
CA PHE A 159 30.70 1.32 6.04
C PHE A 159 30.56 2.14 4.73
N GLY A 160 30.19 3.41 4.83
CA GLY A 160 30.20 4.34 3.69
C GLY A 160 31.62 4.62 3.19
N LYS A 161 31.73 5.51 2.20
CA LYS A 161 33.03 5.89 1.60
C LYS A 161 34.05 6.37 2.62
N ARG A 162 33.57 7.16 3.58
CA ARG A 162 34.32 7.58 4.75
C ARG A 162 33.51 7.26 5.99
N ARG A 163 34.20 6.90 7.05
CA ARG A 163 33.60 6.71 8.36
C ARG A 163 33.19 8.07 8.92
N LEU A 164 31.95 8.20 9.36
CA LEU A 164 31.41 9.45 9.88
C LEU A 164 31.69 9.64 11.37
N GLY A 165 31.92 10.89 11.76
CA GLY A 165 31.95 11.33 13.15
C GLY A 165 30.57 11.25 13.82
N PHE A 166 30.51 11.36 15.14
CA PHE A 166 29.23 11.35 15.88
C PHE A 166 28.29 12.47 15.40
N THR A 167 28.81 13.70 15.32
CA THR A 167 28.04 14.87 14.88
C THR A 167 27.54 14.71 13.44
N GLU A 168 28.37 14.20 12.54
CA GLU A 168 28.00 13.94 11.14
C GLU A 168 26.92 12.86 11.04
N MET A 169 27.01 11.81 11.85
CA MET A 169 26.00 10.75 11.91
C MET A 169 24.65 11.28 12.43
N CYS A 170 24.66 12.11 13.48
CA CYS A 170 23.45 12.79 13.95
C CYS A 170 22.81 13.64 12.85
N GLN A 171 23.61 14.41 12.09
CA GLN A 171 23.09 15.21 10.96
C GLN A 171 22.55 14.32 9.82
N LEU A 172 23.22 13.21 9.53
CA LEU A 172 22.75 12.24 8.53
C LEU A 172 21.39 11.64 8.95
N ILE A 173 21.24 11.25 10.21
CA ILE A 173 19.99 10.72 10.75
C ILE A 173 18.90 11.79 10.72
N LYS A 174 19.21 13.02 11.12
CA LYS A 174 18.29 14.17 11.00
C LYS A 174 17.79 14.33 9.57
N LYS A 175 18.68 14.31 8.58
CA LYS A 175 18.34 14.45 7.15
C LYS A 175 17.54 13.25 6.64
N ARG A 176 17.96 12.01 6.95
CA ARG A 176 17.33 10.78 6.45
C ARG A 176 15.94 10.53 7.02
N LEU A 177 15.73 10.92 8.27
CA LEU A 177 14.45 10.79 8.96
C LEU A 177 13.66 12.08 8.96
N ASP A 178 14.15 13.15 8.32
CA ASP A 178 13.48 14.45 8.28
C ASP A 178 12.99 14.88 9.67
N LEU A 179 13.95 14.99 10.59
CA LEU A 179 13.71 15.42 11.97
C LEU A 179 13.86 16.94 12.07
N PRO A 180 12.91 17.67 12.66
CA PRO A 180 12.98 19.12 12.73
C PRO A 180 14.18 19.58 13.56
N LYS A 181 14.46 18.88 14.67
CA LYS A 181 15.54 19.18 15.60
C LYS A 181 16.22 17.90 16.08
N LEU A 182 17.52 18.02 16.37
CA LEU A 182 18.28 17.01 17.12
C LEU A 182 18.13 17.30 18.60
N ASP A 183 17.41 16.45 19.31
CA ASP A 183 17.33 16.48 20.77
C ASP A 183 18.40 15.58 21.41
N ALA A 184 18.57 15.73 22.72
CA ALA A 184 19.55 14.93 23.47
C ALA A 184 19.24 13.42 23.41
N ASN A 185 17.95 13.06 23.35
CA ASN A 185 17.51 11.66 23.29
C ASN A 185 17.90 11.00 21.96
N THR A 186 17.72 11.71 20.84
CA THR A 186 18.21 11.26 19.53
C THR A 186 19.72 11.07 19.60
N GLY A 187 20.46 12.05 20.14
CA GLY A 187 21.92 11.95 20.29
C GLY A 187 22.38 10.73 21.10
N LEU A 188 21.73 10.46 22.24
CA LEU A 188 22.01 9.28 23.07
C LEU A 188 21.72 7.98 22.33
N THR A 189 20.60 7.90 21.61
CA THR A 189 20.25 6.74 20.79
C THR A 189 21.32 6.49 19.73
N VAL A 190 21.78 7.54 19.05
CA VAL A 190 22.86 7.44 18.05
C VAL A 190 24.17 6.97 18.66
N LEU A 191 24.53 7.41 19.86
CA LEU A 191 25.73 6.92 20.55
C LEU A 191 25.67 5.41 20.82
N LEU A 192 24.54 4.93 21.33
CA LEU A 192 24.34 3.51 21.61
C LEU A 192 24.34 2.66 20.33
N HIS A 193 23.71 3.14 19.27
CA HIS A 193 23.73 2.49 17.96
C HIS A 193 25.16 2.40 17.41
N ARG A 194 25.93 3.49 17.53
CA ARG A 194 27.31 3.53 17.06
C ARG A 194 28.20 2.57 17.83
N ASP A 195 28.02 2.46 19.14
CA ASP A 195 28.73 1.49 19.98
C ASP A 195 28.38 0.04 19.59
N PHE A 196 27.09 -0.26 19.42
CA PHE A 196 26.61 -1.54 18.91
C PHE A 196 27.26 -1.91 17.56
N VAL A 197 27.20 -0.99 16.58
CA VAL A 197 27.73 -1.20 15.22
C VAL A 197 29.24 -1.45 15.24
N ARG A 198 29.98 -0.79 16.15
CA ARG A 198 31.42 -1.00 16.33
C ARG A 198 31.75 -2.36 16.92
N GLN A 199 31.03 -2.79 17.94
CA GLN A 199 31.26 -4.07 18.60
C GLN A 199 30.86 -5.26 17.74
N HIS A 200 29.89 -5.07 16.85
CA HIS A 200 29.38 -6.11 15.95
C HIS A 200 29.78 -5.85 14.50
N ARG A 201 30.88 -5.11 14.28
CA ARG A 201 31.29 -4.65 12.95
C ARG A 201 31.46 -5.81 11.98
N ASP A 202 32.08 -6.91 12.39
CA ASP A 202 32.37 -8.04 11.52
C ASP A 202 31.09 -8.74 11.05
N LEU A 203 30.15 -9.00 11.97
CA LEU A 203 28.83 -9.56 11.67
C LEU A 203 28.01 -8.65 10.73
N LEU A 204 28.10 -7.34 10.92
CA LEU A 204 27.39 -6.36 10.10
C LEU A 204 28.05 -6.16 8.73
N TYR A 205 29.38 -6.28 8.65
CA TYR A 205 30.14 -6.17 7.41
C TYR A 205 29.80 -7.32 6.46
N GLU A 206 29.81 -8.56 6.94
CA GLU A 206 29.41 -9.73 6.14
C GLU A 206 28.00 -9.56 5.58
N ARG A 207 27.04 -9.12 6.41
CA ARG A 207 25.66 -8.89 5.99
C ARG A 207 25.51 -7.72 5.02
N HIS A 208 26.25 -6.63 5.25
CA HIS A 208 26.25 -5.47 4.36
C HIS A 208 26.84 -5.82 2.99
N MET A 209 27.90 -6.63 2.96
CA MET A 209 28.50 -7.14 1.71
C MET A 209 27.61 -8.18 1.02
N MET A 210 26.92 -9.06 1.74
CA MET A 210 25.95 -10.00 1.13
C MET A 210 24.72 -9.29 0.53
N ASN A 211 24.28 -8.18 1.13
CA ASN A 211 23.17 -7.37 0.59
C ASN A 211 23.60 -6.52 -0.62
N LYS A 212 24.89 -6.19 -0.73
CA LYS A 212 25.49 -5.63 -1.95
C LYS A 212 25.89 -6.79 -2.86
N GLY A 213 24.92 -7.39 -3.55
CA GLY A 213 25.20 -8.33 -4.64
C GLY A 213 26.24 -7.77 -5.64
N PRO A 214 26.88 -8.62 -6.46
CA PRO A 214 28.00 -8.19 -7.28
C PRO A 214 27.55 -7.08 -8.24
N ALA A 215 28.23 -5.93 -8.16
CA ALA A 215 28.15 -4.78 -9.05
C ALA A 215 26.81 -3.99 -9.10
N THR A 216 26.61 -3.08 -8.14
CA THR A 216 26.13 -1.73 -8.45
C THR A 216 27.00 -0.69 -7.72
N SER A 217 28.21 -0.49 -8.25
CA SER A 217 29.08 0.63 -7.92
C SER A 217 28.58 1.94 -8.56
N ASN A 218 27.35 2.34 -8.27
CA ASN A 218 26.85 3.69 -8.56
C ASN A 218 26.51 4.36 -7.23
N LEU A 219 27.53 4.50 -6.39
CA LEU A 219 27.49 5.39 -5.22
C LEU A 219 28.38 6.59 -5.52
N ASP A 220 28.04 7.30 -6.60
CA ASP A 220 28.34 8.70 -6.85
C ASP A 220 27.24 9.20 -7.78
N ASP A 221 26.36 10.03 -7.26
CA ASP A 221 26.21 11.40 -7.76
C ASP A 221 25.32 12.18 -6.77
N ASP A 222 25.87 13.31 -6.35
CA ASP A 222 25.22 14.39 -5.64
C ASP A 222 24.18 15.09 -6.53
N GLU A 223 23.24 15.79 -5.89
CA GLU A 223 22.38 16.87 -6.44
C GLU A 223 21.31 16.42 -7.48
N GLU A 224 20.06 16.91 -7.52
CA GLU A 224 19.54 18.27 -7.40
C GLU A 224 18.00 18.19 -7.28
N ASP A 225 17.36 19.21 -6.70
CA ASP A 225 15.93 19.43 -6.84
C ASP A 225 15.57 19.57 -8.32
N GLN A 226 14.89 18.57 -8.90
CA GLN A 226 14.13 18.74 -10.14
C GLN A 226 12.77 18.07 -10.01
N GLU A 227 11.74 18.92 -9.96
CA GLU A 227 10.42 18.59 -10.47
C GLU A 227 10.56 18.07 -11.91
N SER A 228 10.44 16.75 -12.09
CA SER A 228 10.08 16.19 -13.38
C SER A 228 9.30 14.90 -13.17
N ALA A 229 8.08 14.93 -13.66
CA ALA A 229 7.14 13.83 -13.68
C ALA A 229 7.56 12.80 -14.73
N GLU A 230 7.89 11.59 -14.28
CA GLU A 230 7.48 10.34 -14.95
C GLU A 230 7.77 9.15 -14.02
N ALA A 231 6.72 8.60 -13.45
CA ALA A 231 6.79 7.52 -12.48
C ALA A 231 7.22 6.21 -13.16
N ALA A 232 8.51 5.89 -13.07
CA ALA A 232 8.96 4.52 -13.27
C ALA A 232 8.28 3.61 -12.22
N PRO A 233 7.70 2.47 -12.61
CA PRO A 233 6.92 1.63 -11.69
C PRO A 233 7.83 1.09 -10.57
N PRO A 234 7.33 1.02 -9.32
CA PRO A 234 8.11 0.51 -8.20
C PRO A 234 8.51 -0.94 -8.49
N ARG A 235 9.81 -1.17 -8.69
CA ARG A 235 10.37 -2.51 -8.86
C ARG A 235 9.98 -3.37 -7.65
N LYS A 236 9.10 -4.35 -7.87
CA LYS A 236 8.70 -5.35 -6.88
C LYS A 236 9.95 -6.01 -6.30
N ARG A 237 10.21 -5.78 -5.00
CA ARG A 237 11.24 -6.51 -4.26
C ARG A 237 10.99 -8.01 -4.41
N LYS A 238 11.98 -8.77 -4.91
CA LYS A 238 11.97 -10.24 -4.90
C LYS A 238 11.86 -10.71 -3.45
N ARG A 239 10.65 -11.02 -2.99
CA ARG A 239 10.40 -11.81 -1.77
C ARG A 239 10.88 -13.24 -2.06
N GLY A 240 12.14 -13.53 -1.80
CA GLY A 240 12.69 -14.87 -2.07
C GLY A 240 14.18 -15.08 -1.85
N LEU A 241 14.95 -14.09 -1.37
CA LEU A 241 16.29 -14.41 -0.88
C LEU A 241 16.15 -15.03 0.52
N GLN A 242 16.54 -16.31 0.59
CA GLN A 242 16.74 -17.09 1.81
C GLN A 242 17.33 -16.19 2.90
N ARG A 243 16.59 -16.05 4.01
CA ARG A 243 17.15 -15.45 5.22
C ARG A 243 18.35 -16.33 5.62
N PRO A 244 19.57 -15.78 5.75
CA PRO A 244 20.73 -16.58 6.12
C PRO A 244 20.50 -17.27 7.47
N GLU A 245 21.08 -18.46 7.64
CA GLU A 245 20.86 -19.40 8.76
C GLU A 245 21.16 -18.82 10.16
N ASN A 246 21.87 -17.69 10.24
CA ASN A 246 22.07 -16.93 11.49
C ASN A 246 20.92 -15.97 11.87
N GLY A 247 19.86 -15.89 11.05
CA GLY A 247 18.46 -15.58 11.42
C GLY A 247 18.08 -14.25 12.09
N GLN A 248 19.00 -13.52 12.74
CA GLN A 248 18.64 -12.38 13.56
C GLN A 248 18.60 -11.10 12.73
N ASP A 249 17.46 -10.40 12.76
CA ASP A 249 17.33 -9.07 12.14
C ASP A 249 18.26 -8.06 12.84
N PHE A 250 18.76 -7.05 12.11
CA PHE A 250 19.68 -6.03 12.64
C PHE A 250 19.18 -5.46 13.97
N PHE A 251 17.89 -5.15 14.01
CA PHE A 251 17.22 -4.60 15.18
C PHE A 251 17.00 -5.64 16.29
N SER A 252 16.91 -6.94 15.98
CA SER A 252 16.86 -8.00 16.99
C SER A 252 18.22 -8.17 17.69
N LEU A 253 19.33 -8.08 16.92
CA LEU A 253 20.68 -8.05 17.47
C LEU A 253 20.89 -6.81 18.35
N MET A 254 20.51 -5.64 17.84
CA MET A 254 20.61 -4.40 18.59
C MET A 254 19.74 -4.41 19.85
N THR A 255 18.54 -4.97 19.79
CA THR A 255 17.67 -5.16 20.98
C THR A 255 18.33 -6.04 22.02
N SER A 256 18.95 -7.15 21.61
CA SER A 256 19.67 -8.07 22.50
C SER A 256 20.87 -7.38 23.14
N TYR A 257 21.60 -6.58 22.36
CA TYR A 257 22.70 -5.75 22.85
C TYR A 257 22.25 -4.73 23.90
N MET A 258 21.18 -3.97 23.62
CA MET A 258 20.64 -2.99 24.58
C MET A 258 20.15 -3.67 25.87
N ARG A 259 19.58 -4.88 25.80
CA ARG A 259 19.19 -5.65 26.99
C ARG A 259 20.40 -6.04 27.83
N ALA A 260 21.47 -6.50 27.19
CA ALA A 260 22.69 -6.91 27.89
C ALA A 260 23.36 -5.71 28.58
N THR A 261 23.46 -4.58 27.91
CA THR A 261 24.05 -3.35 28.47
C THR A 261 23.19 -2.74 29.58
N ALA A 262 21.86 -2.79 29.45
CA ALA A 262 20.95 -2.38 30.53
C ALA A 262 21.02 -3.31 31.75
N GLY A 263 21.13 -4.63 31.54
CA GLY A 263 21.25 -5.62 32.62
C GLY A 263 22.58 -5.55 33.38
N MET A 264 23.68 -5.18 32.72
CA MET A 264 24.97 -4.96 33.38
C MET A 264 24.95 -3.79 34.37
N ASN A 265 24.06 -2.80 34.19
CA ASN A 265 23.91 -1.69 35.12
C ASN A 265 23.07 -2.03 36.37
N SER A 266 22.17 -3.03 36.32
CA SER A 266 21.43 -3.46 37.52
C SER A 266 22.30 -4.31 38.47
N PHE A 267 23.28 -5.03 37.94
CA PHE A 267 24.24 -5.80 38.75
C PHE A 267 25.24 -4.91 39.50
N LYS A 268 25.55 -3.70 39.02
CA LYS A 268 26.44 -2.77 39.73
C LYS A 268 25.74 -2.01 40.87
N ASN A 269 24.41 -1.86 40.80
CA ASN A 269 23.63 -1.20 41.86
C ASN A 269 23.10 -2.16 42.94
N SER A 270 23.37 -3.47 42.83
CA SER A 270 23.05 -4.46 43.87
C SER A 270 24.23 -4.80 44.79
N PHE A 271 25.39 -4.18 44.55
CA PHE A 271 26.61 -4.30 45.36
C PHE A 271 27.11 -2.94 45.90
N ALA A 272 26.24 -1.92 45.92
CA ALA A 272 26.48 -0.64 46.58
C ALA A 272 25.61 -0.55 47.85
#